data_AF-A0A9E5YPJ2-F1
#
_entry.id   AF-A0A9E5YPJ2-F1
#
_cell.length_a   1.000
_cell.length_b   1.000
_cell.length_c   1.000
_cell.angle_alpha   90.00
_cell.angle_beta   90.00
_cell.angle_gamma   90.00
#
_symmetry.space_group_name_H-M   'P 1'
#
loop_
_entity.id
_entity.type
_entity.pdbx_description
1 polymer ?
#
loop_
_entity_poly.entity_id
_entity_poly.type
_entity_poly.pdbx_seq_one_letter_code
_entity_poly.pdbx_strand_id
1 'polypeptide(L)'
;MKKSFIFILFPFSSRRSIILRTFLCVGGFLFPFLLFASEVVSIEIPVVVPLTLEPYATFDYPEIDESSAIIKSRVWENVYWTLNDSGDESRIFPFSKDGKVLRAEWYKEEAGVYIPDAVNIDWEEMATDNDGNIYIGACGNNDNMRRDLAIYILKDPFPLFTGKTRIFQTINFYYPEQTEFPANPNNFDAEAVFCAFDKIYLLTKNRADTNTTLYRFDSLDPLKENPVTKIGTFNIGGMVTAADASPDGTKLAVLTYTSIWLFESDTDDYFHGKFSWLPIIAKQCEGICFDDEDTLIITNEQMELFEVSIEDLIRIK
;
A
#
# COMPACT_ATOMS: atom_id res chain seq x y z
N MET A 1 56.42 38.06 -47.10
CA MET A 1 56.17 38.97 -45.96
C MET A 1 55.32 38.25 -44.92
N LYS A 2 55.55 38.58 -43.66
CA LYS A 2 55.20 37.85 -42.43
C LYS A 2 53.75 38.07 -41.95
N LYS A 3 53.25 37.04 -41.24
CA LYS A 3 52.46 37.04 -39.98
C LYS A 3 50.92 37.25 -40.00
N SER A 4 50.28 36.22 -39.45
CA SER A 4 49.14 36.09 -38.53
C SER A 4 48.53 37.36 -37.93
N PHE A 5 47.23 37.34 -37.61
CA PHE A 5 46.67 37.65 -36.28
C PHE A 5 45.20 37.20 -36.12
N ILE A 6 44.90 36.67 -34.93
CA ILE A 6 43.57 36.42 -34.35
C ILE A 6 43.16 37.65 -33.54
N PHE A 7 41.88 38.01 -33.51
CA PHE A 7 41.26 38.71 -32.38
C PHE A 7 39.79 38.29 -32.19
N ILE A 8 39.42 38.12 -30.92
CA ILE A 8 38.08 37.83 -30.37
C ILE A 8 37.41 39.16 -30.02
N LEU A 9 36.07 39.25 -30.08
CA LEU A 9 35.20 39.94 -29.09
C LEU A 9 33.68 39.73 -29.40
N PHE A 10 32.91 39.42 -28.35
CA PHE A 10 31.44 39.33 -28.24
C PHE A 10 30.85 40.71 -27.87
N PRO A 11 29.53 41.05 -28.05
CA PRO A 11 28.45 40.50 -27.19
C PRO A 11 27.02 40.38 -27.76
N PHE A 12 26.17 39.78 -26.92
CA PHE A 12 24.75 39.42 -26.98
C PHE A 12 23.75 40.52 -27.39
N SER A 13 22.69 40.12 -28.10
CA SER A 13 21.26 40.42 -27.79
C SER A 13 20.34 39.91 -28.92
N SER A 14 19.50 38.90 -28.68
CA SER A 14 18.31 38.67 -29.52
C SER A 14 17.07 38.36 -28.67
N ARG A 15 16.07 39.23 -28.80
CA ARG A 15 14.70 39.04 -28.31
C ARG A 15 14.00 38.02 -29.21
N ARG A 16 13.37 36.99 -28.63
CA ARG A 16 12.39 36.13 -29.33
C ARG A 16 10.98 36.64 -29.04
N SER A 17 10.26 37.00 -30.10
CA SER A 17 8.84 37.32 -30.12
C SER A 17 7.99 36.04 -30.13
N ILE A 18 6.99 35.98 -29.27
CA ILE A 18 5.95 34.93 -29.23
C ILE A 18 4.81 35.37 -30.15
N ILE A 19 4.45 34.53 -31.12
CA ILE A 19 3.29 34.71 -31.99
C ILE A 19 2.09 34.06 -31.31
N LEU A 20 1.12 34.87 -30.89
CA LEU A 20 -0.18 34.43 -30.37
C LEU A 20 -1.10 34.12 -31.57
N ARG A 21 -1.48 32.86 -31.78
CA ARG A 21 -2.55 32.48 -32.72
C ARG A 21 -3.86 32.40 -31.96
N THR A 22 -4.77 33.32 -32.26
CA THR A 22 -6.16 33.33 -31.81
C THR A 22 -6.92 32.17 -32.47
N PHE A 23 -7.50 31.27 -31.68
CA PHE A 23 -8.53 30.34 -32.14
C PHE A 23 -9.91 30.95 -31.84
N LEU A 24 -10.73 31.09 -32.88
CA LEU A 24 -12.17 31.37 -32.75
C LEU A 24 -12.85 30.14 -32.16
N CYS A 25 -13.54 30.31 -31.03
CA CYS A 25 -14.32 29.27 -30.39
C CYS A 25 -15.79 29.41 -30.83
N VAL A 26 -16.37 28.36 -31.40
CA VAL A 26 -17.81 28.23 -31.65
C VAL A 26 -18.36 27.21 -30.64
N GLY A 27 -19.26 27.67 -29.77
CA GLY A 27 -20.27 26.91 -29.05
C GLY A 27 -19.90 25.53 -28.50
N GLY A 28 -19.40 25.50 -27.26
CA GLY A 28 -19.37 24.29 -26.43
C GLY A 28 -19.34 24.70 -24.97
N PHE A 29 -20.30 24.21 -24.18
CA PHE A 29 -20.29 24.35 -22.72
C PHE A 29 -19.01 23.70 -22.17
N LEU A 30 -18.00 24.52 -21.87
CA LEU A 30 -16.84 24.11 -21.09
C LEU A 30 -17.28 24.05 -19.63
N PHE A 31 -17.56 22.84 -19.13
CA PHE A 31 -17.47 22.59 -17.71
C PHE A 31 -16.00 22.77 -17.31
N PRO A 32 -15.66 23.73 -16.42
CA PRO A 32 -14.31 23.80 -15.92
C PRO A 32 -14.08 22.58 -15.03
N PHE A 33 -13.28 21.63 -15.49
CA PHE A 33 -12.58 20.74 -14.57
C PHE A 33 -11.69 21.63 -13.71
N LEU A 34 -12.15 21.96 -12.50
CA LEU A 34 -11.26 22.47 -11.48
C LEU A 34 -10.28 21.32 -11.17
N LEU A 35 -9.06 21.43 -11.69
CA LEU A 35 -7.90 20.74 -11.14
C LEU A 35 -7.72 21.29 -9.72
N PHE A 36 -8.31 20.63 -8.74
CA PHE A 36 -7.86 20.76 -7.36
C PHE A 36 -6.48 20.11 -7.33
N ALA A 37 -5.42 20.91 -7.23
CA ALA A 37 -4.15 20.39 -6.81
C ALA A 37 -4.37 19.77 -5.42
N SER A 38 -4.20 18.45 -5.30
CA SER A 38 -4.23 17.79 -4.01
C SER A 38 -3.12 18.41 -3.15
N GLU A 39 -3.51 19.14 -2.12
CA GLU A 39 -2.56 19.73 -1.18
C GLU A 39 -1.79 18.60 -0.48
N VAL A 40 -0.46 18.69 -0.46
CA VAL A 40 0.37 17.75 0.27
C VAL A 40 0.36 18.16 1.73
N VAL A 41 -0.21 17.32 2.59
CA VAL A 41 -0.19 17.56 4.04
C VAL A 41 1.25 17.31 4.52
N SER A 42 1.91 18.36 5.04
CA SER A 42 3.26 18.31 5.60
C SER A 42 3.24 18.72 7.07
N ILE A 43 4.06 18.06 7.88
CA ILE A 43 4.06 18.21 9.34
C ILE A 43 5.49 18.23 9.90
N GLU A 44 5.68 18.97 10.98
CA GLU A 44 6.88 18.88 11.81
C GLU A 44 6.72 17.74 12.81
N ILE A 45 7.59 16.74 12.71
CA ILE A 45 7.60 15.58 13.60
C ILE A 45 8.53 15.86 14.79
N PRO A 46 8.13 15.58 16.04
CA PRO A 46 8.98 15.77 17.20
C PRO A 46 10.21 14.86 17.17
N VAL A 47 11.35 15.34 17.69
CA VAL A 47 12.54 14.50 17.87
C VAL A 47 12.34 13.64 19.10
N VAL A 48 12.18 12.34 18.91
CA VAL A 48 12.04 11.35 19.98
C VAL A 48 12.95 10.15 19.71
N VAL A 49 13.28 9.40 20.77
CA VAL A 49 14.06 8.15 20.62
C VAL A 49 13.12 7.08 20.03
N PRO A 50 13.50 6.42 18.93
CA PRO A 50 12.71 5.32 18.37
C PRO A 50 12.53 4.15 19.34
N LEU A 51 11.37 3.52 19.29
CA LEU A 51 11.09 2.28 20.02
C LEU A 51 11.73 1.09 19.28
N THR A 52 12.66 0.38 19.92
CA THR A 52 13.11 -0.92 19.39
C THR A 52 12.02 -1.95 19.60
N LEU A 53 11.52 -2.55 18.51
CA LEU A 53 10.52 -3.61 18.60
C LEU A 53 11.20 -4.92 18.98
N GLU A 54 10.66 -5.59 19.99
CA GLU A 54 11.11 -6.91 20.44
C GLU A 54 10.07 -7.96 20.02
N PRO A 55 10.47 -9.04 19.33
CA PRO A 55 9.51 -10.03 18.87
C PRO A 55 8.94 -10.82 20.03
N TYR A 56 7.62 -11.02 20.04
CA TYR A 56 6.95 -11.87 21.04
C TYR A 56 6.79 -13.32 20.55
N ALA A 57 6.79 -13.51 19.23
CA ALA A 57 6.67 -14.81 18.57
C ALA A 57 7.44 -14.80 17.23
N THR A 58 7.55 -15.98 16.64
CA THR A 58 8.03 -16.15 15.26
C THR A 58 7.14 -17.15 14.53
N PHE A 59 7.08 -17.08 13.20
CA PHE A 59 6.46 -18.15 12.43
C PHE A 59 7.16 -19.49 12.69
N ASP A 60 6.39 -20.57 12.82
CA ASP A 60 6.93 -21.93 13.01
C ASP A 60 7.09 -22.71 11.69
N TYR A 61 6.97 -22.02 10.55
CA TYR A 61 7.11 -22.58 9.21
C TYR A 61 8.13 -21.78 8.38
N PRO A 62 9.26 -22.40 7.98
CA PRO A 62 10.38 -21.69 7.37
C PRO A 62 10.15 -21.21 5.94
N GLU A 63 9.10 -21.67 5.26
CA GLU A 63 8.74 -21.15 3.92
C GLU A 63 7.92 -19.85 3.99
N ILE A 64 7.73 -19.27 5.18
CA ILE A 64 7.20 -17.90 5.35
C ILE A 64 8.40 -16.95 5.55
N ASP A 65 9.31 -16.91 4.59
CA ASP A 65 10.58 -16.19 4.67
C ASP A 65 10.59 -14.83 3.94
N GLU A 66 9.46 -14.45 3.33
CA GLU A 66 9.26 -13.17 2.62
C GLU A 66 7.88 -12.58 2.98
N SER A 67 7.45 -12.72 4.24
CA SER A 67 6.14 -12.25 4.72
C SER A 67 5.93 -10.75 4.45
N SER A 68 5.08 -10.43 3.47
CA SER A 68 4.79 -9.05 3.04
C SER A 68 3.38 -8.57 3.38
N ALA A 69 2.60 -9.36 4.13
CA ALA A 69 1.25 -8.95 4.53
C ALA A 69 0.83 -9.60 5.84
N ILE A 70 -0.12 -8.99 6.55
CA ILE A 70 -0.86 -9.66 7.62
C ILE A 70 -2.29 -9.13 7.70
N ILE A 71 -3.26 -10.03 7.82
CA ILE A 71 -4.62 -9.69 8.20
C ILE A 71 -5.11 -10.57 9.34
N LYS A 72 -5.95 -10.03 10.22
CA LYS A 72 -6.73 -10.82 11.17
C LYS A 72 -8.02 -11.27 10.52
N SER A 73 -8.32 -12.58 10.57
CA SER A 73 -9.58 -13.11 10.05
C SER A 73 -10.79 -12.48 10.74
N ARG A 74 -11.78 -12.07 9.95
CA ARG A 74 -13.10 -11.61 10.45
C ARG A 74 -14.09 -12.78 10.65
N VAL A 75 -13.72 -13.97 10.22
CA VAL A 75 -14.59 -15.17 10.21
C VAL A 75 -14.17 -16.18 11.28
N TRP A 76 -12.86 -16.34 11.50
CA TRP A 76 -12.30 -17.39 12.35
C TRP A 76 -11.56 -16.79 13.55
N GLU A 77 -11.89 -17.27 14.73
CA GLU A 77 -11.26 -16.82 15.97
C GLU A 77 -9.80 -17.24 16.05
N ASN A 78 -8.92 -16.31 16.45
CA ASN A 78 -7.48 -16.51 16.58
C ASN A 78 -6.81 -17.05 15.29
N VAL A 79 -7.27 -16.55 14.14
CA VAL A 79 -6.68 -16.83 12.83
C VAL A 79 -6.21 -15.52 12.20
N TYR A 80 -4.98 -15.55 11.73
CA TYR A 80 -4.35 -14.53 10.92
C TYR A 80 -3.92 -15.15 9.61
N TRP A 81 -3.81 -14.33 8.58
CA TRP A 81 -3.29 -14.72 7.28
C TRP A 81 -2.09 -13.87 6.93
N THR A 82 -1.05 -14.50 6.41
CA THR A 82 0.09 -13.84 5.75
C THR A 82 0.25 -14.42 4.33
N LEU A 83 1.01 -13.75 3.49
CA LEU A 83 1.52 -14.26 2.24
C LEU A 83 3.00 -13.87 2.13
N ASN A 84 3.73 -14.58 1.27
CA ASN A 84 5.03 -14.11 0.82
C ASN A 84 4.86 -13.23 -0.42
N ASP A 85 5.77 -12.28 -0.63
CA ASP A 85 5.86 -11.54 -1.88
C ASP A 85 6.36 -12.46 -3.04
N SER A 86 7.05 -11.91 -4.04
CA SER A 86 7.31 -12.56 -5.31
C SER A 86 8.38 -13.65 -5.20
N GLY A 87 8.06 -14.85 -5.69
CA GLY A 87 9.00 -15.98 -5.71
C GLY A 87 8.45 -17.27 -5.11
N ASP A 88 7.45 -17.15 -4.24
CA ASP A 88 6.70 -18.30 -3.71
C ASP A 88 5.56 -18.75 -4.66
N GLU A 89 5.01 -19.92 -4.36
CA GLU A 89 3.78 -20.41 -4.97
C GLU A 89 2.59 -19.47 -4.65
N SER A 90 1.56 -19.45 -5.49
CA SER A 90 0.34 -18.66 -5.22
C SER A 90 -0.46 -19.30 -4.07
N ARG A 91 -0.13 -18.94 -2.84
CA ARG A 91 -0.76 -19.43 -1.60
C ARG A 91 -0.73 -18.38 -0.50
N ILE A 92 -1.62 -18.53 0.47
CA ILE A 92 -1.67 -17.72 1.71
C ILE A 92 -1.54 -18.65 2.91
N PHE A 93 -0.93 -18.19 4.00
CA PHE A 93 -0.64 -19.00 5.17
C PHE A 93 -1.52 -18.59 6.35
N PRO A 94 -2.39 -19.49 6.85
CA PRO A 94 -3.09 -19.24 8.10
C PRO A 94 -2.18 -19.53 9.27
N PHE A 95 -2.21 -18.69 10.29
CA PHE A 95 -1.48 -18.90 11.54
C PHE A 95 -2.29 -18.38 12.75
N SER A 96 -1.98 -18.85 13.95
CA SER A 96 -2.53 -18.30 15.20
C SER A 96 -1.69 -17.16 15.74
N LYS A 97 -2.22 -16.36 16.68
CA LYS A 97 -1.51 -15.20 17.26
C LYS A 97 -0.10 -15.53 17.76
N ASP A 98 0.15 -16.74 18.23
CA ASP A 98 1.47 -17.19 18.72
C ASP A 98 2.44 -17.63 17.60
N GLY A 99 2.15 -17.33 16.32
CA GLY A 99 3.00 -17.62 15.17
C GLY A 99 2.91 -19.06 14.65
N LYS A 100 2.00 -19.88 15.17
CA LYS A 100 1.86 -21.27 14.72
C LYS A 100 1.03 -21.37 13.46
N VAL A 101 1.61 -21.95 12.42
CA VAL A 101 0.93 -22.17 11.15
C VAL A 101 -0.14 -23.25 11.30
N LEU A 102 -1.35 -22.90 10.87
CA LEU A 102 -2.50 -23.79 10.82
C LEU A 102 -2.44 -24.60 9.53
N ARG A 103 -2.80 -25.88 9.61
CA ARG A 103 -2.73 -26.80 8.46
C ARG A 103 -4.05 -27.51 8.27
N ALA A 104 -4.40 -27.76 7.02
CA ALA A 104 -5.55 -28.59 6.70
C ALA A 104 -5.31 -30.03 7.17
N GLU A 105 -6.33 -30.65 7.78
CA GLU A 105 -6.17 -31.96 8.43
C GLU A 105 -5.67 -33.07 7.49
N TRP A 106 -5.98 -33.01 6.19
CA TRP A 106 -5.48 -33.98 5.19
C TRP A 106 -4.39 -33.42 4.26
N TYR A 107 -3.88 -32.22 4.54
CA TYR A 107 -2.77 -31.62 3.80
C TYR A 107 -1.72 -31.13 4.82
N LYS A 108 -1.01 -32.09 5.43
CA LYS A 108 -0.11 -31.83 6.57
C LYS A 108 1.35 -31.63 6.18
N GLU A 109 1.74 -32.11 5.00
CA GLU A 109 3.14 -32.09 4.54
C GLU A 109 3.57 -30.69 4.12
N GLU A 110 2.69 -29.97 3.43
CA GLU A 110 2.86 -28.57 3.03
C GLU A 110 1.86 -27.70 3.80
N ALA A 111 2.27 -26.49 4.20
CA ALA A 111 1.37 -25.51 4.78
C ALA A 111 0.88 -24.51 3.74
N GLY A 112 -0.17 -23.76 4.10
CA GLY A 112 -0.78 -22.76 3.24
C GLY A 112 -2.02 -23.25 2.50
N VAL A 113 -2.76 -22.27 1.99
CA VAL A 113 -3.96 -22.44 1.16
C VAL A 113 -3.62 -21.96 -0.23
N TYR A 114 -3.50 -22.91 -1.15
CA TYR A 114 -3.16 -22.64 -2.54
C TYR A 114 -4.31 -21.97 -3.28
N ILE A 115 -3.95 -21.09 -4.22
CA ILE A 115 -4.85 -20.34 -5.09
C ILE A 115 -4.46 -20.62 -6.54
N PRO A 116 -4.85 -21.78 -7.11
CA PRO A 116 -4.29 -22.26 -8.38
C PRO A 116 -4.67 -21.44 -9.61
N ASP A 117 -5.69 -20.60 -9.48
CA ASP A 117 -6.19 -19.69 -10.51
C ASP A 117 -5.58 -18.28 -10.41
N ALA A 118 -4.63 -18.08 -9.50
CA ALA A 118 -3.85 -16.85 -9.38
C ALA A 118 -2.41 -17.04 -9.87
N VAL A 119 -1.74 -15.93 -10.16
CA VAL A 119 -0.30 -15.89 -10.38
C VAL A 119 0.28 -14.85 -9.43
N ASN A 120 1.27 -15.24 -8.64
CA ASN A 120 2.01 -14.36 -7.77
C ASN A 120 2.96 -13.49 -8.62
N ILE A 121 2.54 -12.25 -8.89
CA ILE A 121 3.31 -11.24 -9.61
C ILE A 121 3.23 -9.97 -8.75
N ASP A 122 4.23 -9.75 -7.91
CA ASP A 122 4.33 -8.60 -6.98
C ASP A 122 3.09 -8.53 -6.07
N TRP A 123 2.93 -9.55 -5.22
CA TRP A 123 1.86 -9.60 -4.22
C TRP A 123 2.35 -8.89 -2.96
N GLU A 124 1.84 -7.69 -2.75
CA GLU A 124 2.44 -6.78 -1.76
C GLU A 124 1.64 -6.67 -0.47
N GLU A 125 0.34 -7.01 -0.48
CA GLU A 125 -0.50 -6.81 0.71
C GLU A 125 -1.78 -7.66 0.67
N MET A 126 -2.39 -7.86 1.84
CA MET A 126 -3.75 -8.37 1.99
C MET A 126 -4.65 -7.42 2.77
N ALA A 127 -5.94 -7.44 2.45
CA ALA A 127 -6.98 -6.80 3.24
C ALA A 127 -8.14 -7.75 3.50
N THR A 128 -9.00 -7.42 4.48
CA THR A 128 -10.25 -8.14 4.72
C THR A 128 -11.39 -7.18 5.05
N ASP A 129 -12.60 -7.52 4.61
CA ASP A 129 -13.82 -6.79 4.93
C ASP A 129 -14.64 -7.50 6.01
N ASN A 130 -15.70 -6.84 6.46
CA ASN A 130 -16.62 -7.38 7.47
C ASN A 130 -17.54 -8.50 6.91
N ASP A 131 -17.50 -8.78 5.60
CA ASP A 131 -18.28 -9.82 4.93
C ASP A 131 -17.49 -11.13 4.74
N GLY A 132 -16.29 -11.20 5.32
CA GLY A 132 -15.42 -12.38 5.28
C GLY A 132 -14.78 -12.62 3.91
N ASN A 133 -14.51 -11.54 3.18
CA ASN A 133 -13.68 -11.57 1.99
C ASN A 133 -12.21 -11.28 2.36
N ILE A 134 -11.31 -11.91 1.63
CA ILE A 134 -9.88 -11.57 1.62
C ILE A 134 -9.57 -10.99 0.24
N TYR A 135 -8.81 -9.90 0.26
CA TYR A 135 -8.34 -9.17 -0.90
C TYR A 135 -6.83 -9.31 -0.94
N ILE A 136 -6.27 -9.74 -2.07
CA ILE A 136 -4.82 -9.83 -2.29
C ILE A 136 -4.45 -8.76 -3.32
N GLY A 137 -3.52 -7.88 -2.95
CA GLY A 137 -3.00 -6.83 -3.80
C GLY A 137 -1.86 -7.32 -4.68
N ALA A 138 -2.15 -7.61 -5.95
CA ALA A 138 -1.12 -7.76 -6.99
C ALA A 138 -0.79 -6.37 -7.55
N CYS A 139 -0.26 -5.50 -6.68
CA CYS A 139 -0.14 -4.06 -6.90
C CYS A 139 1.29 -3.51 -6.90
N GLY A 140 2.27 -4.37 -6.61
CA GLY A 140 3.68 -4.02 -6.74
C GLY A 140 4.04 -3.65 -8.18
N ASN A 141 4.89 -2.64 -8.27
CA ASN A 141 5.25 -1.93 -9.48
C ASN A 141 6.57 -1.16 -9.28
N ASN A 142 7.58 -1.81 -8.69
CA ASN A 142 8.90 -1.23 -8.39
C ASN A 142 9.52 -0.38 -9.54
N ASP A 143 9.43 -0.88 -10.77
CA ASP A 143 9.93 -0.19 -11.98
C ASP A 143 8.91 0.81 -12.58
N ASN A 144 7.69 0.86 -12.06
CA ASN A 144 6.59 1.71 -12.52
C ASN A 144 6.20 1.48 -14.00
N MET A 145 6.38 0.24 -14.47
CA MET A 145 6.12 -0.19 -15.85
C MET A 145 4.88 -1.08 -16.02
N ARG A 146 4.31 -1.59 -14.92
CA ARG A 146 3.19 -2.54 -14.96
C ARG A 146 1.87 -1.90 -15.35
N ARG A 147 1.06 -2.66 -16.07
CA ARG A 147 -0.27 -2.26 -16.60
C ARG A 147 -1.37 -3.27 -16.25
N ASP A 148 -1.01 -4.26 -15.46
CA ASP A 148 -1.77 -5.47 -15.14
C ASP A 148 -1.96 -5.59 -13.63
N LEU A 149 -2.06 -4.43 -12.94
CA LEU A 149 -2.31 -4.36 -11.51
C LEU A 149 -3.72 -4.88 -11.21
N ALA A 150 -3.84 -5.66 -10.14
CA ALA A 150 -5.10 -6.29 -9.79
C ALA A 150 -5.30 -6.44 -8.28
N ILE A 151 -6.58 -6.49 -7.88
CA ILE A 151 -7.00 -7.03 -6.60
C ILE A 151 -7.67 -8.38 -6.85
N TYR A 152 -7.15 -9.45 -6.25
CA TYR A 152 -7.80 -10.75 -6.23
C TYR A 152 -8.70 -10.88 -5.02
N ILE A 153 -9.93 -11.36 -5.21
CA ILE A 153 -10.91 -11.49 -4.14
C ILE A 153 -11.29 -12.96 -3.97
N LEU A 154 -11.14 -13.45 -2.75
CA LEU A 154 -11.52 -14.79 -2.34
C LEU A 154 -12.31 -14.73 -1.02
N LYS A 155 -12.98 -15.83 -0.68
CA LYS A 155 -13.62 -15.99 0.64
C LYS A 155 -12.58 -16.45 1.64
N ASP A 156 -12.66 -15.95 2.87
CA ASP A 156 -11.85 -16.39 4.01
C ASP A 156 -12.07 -17.91 4.24
N PRO A 157 -11.12 -18.77 3.83
CA PRO A 157 -11.34 -20.20 3.81
C PRO A 157 -11.21 -20.79 5.22
N PHE A 158 -11.85 -21.92 5.50
CA PHE A 158 -11.68 -22.57 6.81
C PHE A 158 -10.25 -23.16 6.91
N PRO A 159 -9.36 -22.64 7.78
CA PRO A 159 -7.92 -22.92 7.68
C PRO A 159 -7.52 -24.36 8.01
N LEU A 160 -8.31 -25.04 8.85
CA LEU A 160 -8.06 -26.43 9.26
C LEU A 160 -8.64 -27.46 8.28
N PHE A 161 -9.40 -27.03 7.28
CA PHE A 161 -10.12 -27.90 6.35
C PHE A 161 -9.90 -27.47 4.87
N THR A 162 -9.04 -26.50 4.58
CA THR A 162 -8.89 -26.00 3.21
C THR A 162 -7.42 -26.00 2.82
N GLY A 163 -7.03 -26.83 1.86
CA GLY A 163 -5.68 -26.78 1.27
C GLY A 163 -5.63 -25.99 -0.04
N LYS A 164 -6.78 -25.78 -0.68
CA LYS A 164 -6.93 -25.01 -1.93
C LYS A 164 -8.20 -24.19 -1.88
N THR A 165 -8.12 -22.94 -2.34
CA THR A 165 -9.26 -22.05 -2.57
C THR A 165 -9.19 -21.51 -4.00
N ARG A 166 -10.08 -20.59 -4.35
CA ARG A 166 -10.14 -19.96 -5.67
C ARG A 166 -10.48 -18.49 -5.57
N ILE A 167 -10.01 -17.73 -6.55
CA ILE A 167 -10.46 -16.36 -6.76
C ILE A 167 -11.90 -16.42 -7.29
N PHE A 168 -12.82 -15.69 -6.67
CA PHE A 168 -14.16 -15.53 -7.23
C PHE A 168 -14.30 -14.25 -8.06
N GLN A 169 -13.40 -13.27 -7.87
CA GLN A 169 -13.38 -12.03 -8.62
C GLN A 169 -11.98 -11.43 -8.71
N THR A 170 -11.61 -10.94 -9.91
CA THR A 170 -10.39 -10.18 -10.15
C THR A 170 -10.76 -8.77 -10.56
N ILE A 171 -10.22 -7.77 -9.87
CA ILE A 171 -10.44 -6.35 -10.18
C ILE A 171 -9.15 -5.77 -10.75
N ASN A 172 -9.09 -5.64 -12.07
CA ASN A 172 -8.00 -4.94 -12.71
C ASN A 172 -8.17 -3.44 -12.51
N PHE A 173 -7.06 -2.74 -12.25
CA PHE A 173 -7.09 -1.30 -12.00
C PHE A 173 -5.88 -0.57 -12.57
N TYR A 174 -6.00 0.75 -12.64
CA TYR A 174 -4.90 1.62 -13.06
C TYR A 174 -4.99 2.98 -12.37
N TYR A 175 -3.85 3.64 -12.24
CA TYR A 175 -3.76 5.02 -11.79
C TYR A 175 -4.04 5.97 -12.96
N PRO A 176 -5.09 6.82 -12.92
CA PRO A 176 -5.36 7.76 -14.01
C PRO A 176 -4.22 8.74 -14.30
N GLU A 177 -3.38 9.03 -13.31
CA GLU A 177 -2.25 9.94 -13.39
C GLU A 177 -0.98 9.28 -14.00
N GLN A 178 -0.93 7.94 -14.09
CA GLN A 178 0.21 7.22 -14.67
C GLN A 178 0.10 7.17 -16.20
N THR A 179 0.58 8.21 -16.87
CA THR A 179 0.51 8.31 -18.34
C THR A 179 1.74 7.78 -19.07
N GLU A 180 2.83 7.51 -18.35
CA GLU A 180 4.12 7.01 -18.87
C GLU A 180 4.53 5.72 -18.14
N PHE A 181 5.27 4.84 -18.83
CA PHE A 181 5.70 3.52 -18.33
C PHE A 181 7.14 3.25 -18.85
N PRO A 182 8.19 3.38 -18.03
CA PRO A 182 8.16 3.72 -16.59
C PRO A 182 7.67 5.15 -16.35
N ALA A 183 6.97 5.35 -15.23
CA ALA A 183 6.53 6.68 -14.82
C ALA A 183 7.68 7.54 -14.27
N ASN A 184 7.56 8.86 -14.45
CA ASN A 184 8.46 9.84 -13.87
C ASN A 184 7.62 11.02 -13.30
N PRO A 185 7.57 11.23 -11.97
CA PRO A 185 8.30 10.48 -10.94
C PRO A 185 7.79 9.04 -10.74
N ASN A 186 8.65 8.17 -10.20
CA ASN A 186 8.38 6.76 -9.89
C ASN A 186 7.61 6.64 -8.55
N ASN A 187 6.30 6.90 -8.59
CA ASN A 187 5.41 6.97 -7.42
C ASN A 187 4.07 6.22 -7.64
N PHE A 188 3.99 5.30 -8.61
CA PHE A 188 2.82 4.46 -8.91
C PHE A 188 3.05 2.99 -8.55
N ASP A 189 3.70 2.80 -7.41
CA ASP A 189 3.92 1.55 -6.73
C ASP A 189 3.14 1.57 -5.41
N ALA A 190 2.40 0.52 -5.08
CA ALA A 190 1.60 0.44 -3.86
C ALA A 190 1.86 -0.86 -3.12
N GLU A 191 2.09 -0.74 -1.83
CA GLU A 191 2.39 -1.85 -0.91
C GLU A 191 1.52 -1.78 0.35
N ALA A 192 0.33 -1.22 0.19
CA ALA A 192 -0.64 -1.12 1.27
C ALA A 192 -2.03 -1.06 0.64
N VAL A 193 -2.89 -1.99 1.05
CA VAL A 193 -4.26 -2.22 0.60
C VAL A 193 -5.07 -2.42 1.86
N PHE A 194 -6.17 -1.71 2.03
CA PHE A 194 -7.04 -1.89 3.19
C PHE A 194 -8.50 -1.70 2.83
N CYS A 195 -9.39 -2.23 3.66
CA CYS A 195 -10.83 -2.07 3.53
C CYS A 195 -11.37 -1.16 4.64
N ALA A 196 -12.13 -0.13 4.26
CA ALA A 196 -12.82 0.75 5.20
C ALA A 196 -14.08 1.30 4.54
N PHE A 197 -15.11 1.63 5.32
CA PHE A 197 -16.34 2.26 4.80
C PHE A 197 -16.90 1.58 3.53
N ASP A 198 -16.91 0.24 3.51
CA ASP A 198 -17.35 -0.62 2.41
C ASP A 198 -16.61 -0.42 1.07
N LYS A 199 -15.36 0.06 1.13
CA LYS A 199 -14.50 0.32 -0.02
C LYS A 199 -13.08 -0.19 0.19
N ILE A 200 -12.37 -0.36 -0.93
CA ILE A 200 -10.95 -0.72 -0.96
C ILE A 200 -10.14 0.55 -1.20
N TYR A 201 -9.01 0.65 -0.53
CA TYR A 201 -8.06 1.75 -0.62
C TYR A 201 -6.65 1.24 -0.87
N LEU A 202 -5.80 2.12 -1.40
CA LEU A 202 -4.37 1.87 -1.61
C LEU A 202 -3.54 3.02 -1.06
N LEU A 203 -2.35 2.72 -0.55
CA LEU A 203 -1.32 3.71 -0.26
C LEU A 203 -0.07 3.41 -1.10
N THR A 204 0.48 4.44 -1.73
CA THR A 204 1.69 4.29 -2.54
C THR A 204 2.95 4.25 -1.70
N LYS A 205 3.92 3.44 -2.13
CA LYS A 205 5.30 3.42 -1.62
C LYS A 205 6.17 4.28 -2.53
N ASN A 206 6.18 5.59 -2.27
CA ASN A 206 6.97 6.49 -3.09
C ASN A 206 8.46 6.29 -2.82
N ARG A 207 9.25 6.20 -3.89
CA ARG A 207 10.72 6.16 -3.84
C ARG A 207 11.35 7.48 -4.27
N ALA A 208 10.60 8.31 -5.00
CA ALA A 208 11.12 9.58 -5.52
C ALA A 208 11.01 10.74 -4.51
N ASP A 209 10.19 10.59 -3.48
CA ASP A 209 9.97 11.58 -2.42
C ASP A 209 9.53 10.88 -1.11
N THR A 210 9.19 11.66 -0.09
CA THR A 210 8.78 11.17 1.24
C THR A 210 7.26 11.06 1.41
N ASN A 211 6.51 11.17 0.31
CA ASN A 211 5.04 11.18 0.36
C ASN A 211 4.46 9.77 0.22
N THR A 212 3.19 9.65 0.55
CA THR A 212 2.32 8.56 0.11
C THR A 212 1.03 9.16 -0.42
N THR A 213 0.42 8.51 -1.41
CA THR A 213 -0.86 8.91 -1.96
C THR A 213 -1.93 7.88 -1.62
N LEU A 214 -3.03 8.35 -1.04
CA LEU A 214 -4.21 7.55 -0.76
C LEU A 214 -5.11 7.51 -1.99
N TYR A 215 -5.36 6.31 -2.49
CA TYR A 215 -6.29 6.04 -3.57
C TYR A 215 -7.47 5.20 -3.07
N ARG A 216 -8.59 5.27 -3.78
CA ARG A 216 -9.84 4.56 -3.47
C ARG A 216 -10.44 3.93 -4.71
N PHE A 217 -11.00 2.74 -4.57
CA PHE A 217 -11.85 2.13 -5.59
C PHE A 217 -13.29 2.65 -5.47
N ASP A 218 -13.82 3.24 -6.54
CA ASP A 218 -15.23 3.66 -6.63
C ASP A 218 -16.12 2.64 -7.35
N SER A 219 -15.52 1.64 -7.98
CA SER A 219 -16.17 0.53 -8.66
C SER A 219 -15.28 -0.70 -8.59
N LEU A 220 -15.89 -1.88 -8.48
CA LEU A 220 -15.24 -3.19 -8.51
C LEU A 220 -15.83 -4.02 -9.66
N ASP A 221 -15.79 -3.50 -10.88
CA ASP A 221 -16.33 -4.20 -12.06
C ASP A 221 -15.25 -5.13 -12.65
N PRO A 222 -15.42 -6.46 -12.58
CA PRO A 222 -14.39 -7.40 -13.04
C PRO A 222 -14.28 -7.47 -14.57
N LEU A 223 -15.21 -6.83 -15.30
CA LEU A 223 -15.22 -6.80 -16.77
C LEU A 223 -14.51 -5.56 -17.34
N LYS A 224 -13.94 -4.70 -16.50
CA LYS A 224 -13.29 -3.45 -16.89
C LYS A 224 -11.97 -3.26 -16.16
N GLU A 225 -11.15 -2.36 -16.70
CA GLU A 225 -10.09 -1.70 -15.93
C GLU A 225 -10.72 -0.57 -15.10
N ASN A 226 -10.53 -0.62 -13.78
CA ASN A 226 -11.15 0.31 -12.85
C ASN A 226 -10.15 1.45 -12.55
N PRO A 227 -10.48 2.72 -12.84
CA PRO A 227 -9.64 3.83 -12.39
C PRO A 227 -9.75 4.00 -10.88
N VAL A 228 -8.62 4.10 -10.20
CA VAL A 228 -8.62 4.48 -8.77
C VAL A 228 -8.72 5.99 -8.63
N THR A 229 -9.49 6.44 -7.63
CA THR A 229 -9.69 7.86 -7.33
C THR A 229 -8.67 8.31 -6.29
N LYS A 230 -7.86 9.32 -6.62
CA LYS A 230 -6.96 9.95 -5.66
C LYS A 230 -7.73 10.73 -4.61
N ILE A 231 -7.53 10.41 -3.35
CA ILE A 231 -8.16 11.08 -2.20
C ILE A 231 -7.26 12.20 -1.67
N GLY A 232 -5.98 11.91 -1.48
CA GLY A 232 -5.02 12.87 -0.94
C GLY A 232 -3.60 12.38 -0.95
N THR A 233 -2.67 13.28 -0.63
CA THR A 233 -1.24 12.98 -0.52
C THR A 233 -0.72 13.50 0.82
N PHE A 234 0.06 12.68 1.52
CA PHE A 234 0.59 12.99 2.83
C PHE A 234 2.10 12.77 2.84
N ASN A 235 2.85 13.69 3.42
CA ASN A 235 4.28 13.52 3.64
C ASN A 235 4.49 12.62 4.86
N ILE A 236 4.55 11.31 4.62
CA ILE A 236 4.66 10.30 5.67
C ILE A 236 6.10 10.09 6.17
N GLY A 237 7.07 10.76 5.54
CA GLY A 237 8.46 10.77 5.97
C GLY A 237 9.25 9.50 5.62
N GLY A 238 8.70 8.63 4.78
CA GLY A 238 9.32 7.36 4.42
C GLY A 238 8.49 6.54 3.43
N MET A 239 8.94 5.31 3.20
CA MET A 239 8.26 4.33 2.35
C MET A 239 7.22 3.57 3.16
N VAL A 240 5.95 3.63 2.74
CA VAL A 240 4.87 2.79 3.26
C VAL A 240 5.14 1.34 2.89
N THR A 241 4.88 0.42 3.81
CA THR A 241 5.10 -1.02 3.62
C THR A 241 3.91 -1.88 3.97
N ALA A 242 2.92 -1.35 4.70
CA ALA A 242 1.68 -2.03 5.00
C ALA A 242 0.63 -1.05 5.54
N ALA A 243 -0.64 -1.42 5.49
CA ALA A 243 -1.70 -0.70 6.20
C ALA A 243 -2.91 -1.58 6.50
N ASP A 244 -3.59 -1.29 7.62
CA ASP A 244 -4.88 -1.90 7.96
C ASP A 244 -5.81 -0.85 8.56
N ALA A 245 -7.11 -1.09 8.47
CA ALA A 245 -8.13 -0.25 9.08
C ALA A 245 -8.92 -1.01 10.14
N SER A 246 -9.36 -0.28 11.17
CA SER A 246 -10.27 -0.85 12.17
C SER A 246 -11.57 -1.32 11.52
N PRO A 247 -12.31 -2.28 12.11
CA PRO A 247 -13.54 -2.82 11.52
C PRO A 247 -14.59 -1.77 11.15
N ASP A 248 -14.65 -0.67 11.90
CA ASP A 248 -15.57 0.46 11.69
C ASP A 248 -15.03 1.50 10.70
N GLY A 249 -13.79 1.34 10.22
CA GLY A 249 -13.08 2.26 9.34
C GLY A 249 -12.60 3.54 10.01
N THR A 250 -12.80 3.74 11.32
CA THR A 250 -12.49 5.03 11.94
C THR A 250 -11.00 5.25 12.22
N LYS A 251 -10.22 4.16 12.22
CA LYS A 251 -8.77 4.18 12.41
C LYS A 251 -8.07 3.51 11.25
N LEU A 252 -6.95 4.09 10.82
CA LEU A 252 -6.06 3.55 9.79
C LEU A 252 -4.64 3.50 10.37
N ALA A 253 -4.11 2.30 10.54
CA ALA A 253 -2.71 2.08 10.88
C ALA A 253 -1.90 1.99 9.58
N VAL A 254 -0.81 2.75 9.48
CA VAL A 254 0.10 2.72 8.33
C VAL A 254 1.50 2.47 8.83
N LEU A 255 2.14 1.45 8.29
CA LEU A 255 3.52 1.10 8.58
C LEU A 255 4.44 1.71 7.51
N THR A 256 5.56 2.25 7.97
CA THR A 256 6.74 2.50 7.15
C THR A 256 7.91 1.69 7.68
N TYR A 257 9.00 1.59 6.92
CA TYR A 257 10.23 0.95 7.42
C TYR A 257 10.79 1.54 8.73
N THR A 258 10.34 2.73 9.15
CA THR A 258 10.90 3.45 10.31
C THR A 258 9.87 3.95 11.29
N SER A 259 8.57 3.80 11.02
CA SER A 259 7.53 4.33 11.90
C SER A 259 6.17 3.69 11.69
N ILE A 260 5.33 3.78 12.72
CA ILE A 260 3.90 3.48 12.68
C ILE A 260 3.16 4.81 12.76
N TRP A 261 2.20 4.98 11.87
CA TRP A 261 1.23 6.08 11.89
C TRP A 261 -0.15 5.53 12.21
N LEU A 262 -0.90 6.25 13.03
CA LEU A 262 -2.31 5.98 13.27
C LEU A 262 -3.11 7.22 12.91
N PHE A 263 -3.94 7.12 11.88
CA PHE A 263 -4.88 8.16 11.49
C PHE A 263 -6.27 7.83 12.04
N GLU A 264 -7.00 8.84 12.49
CA GLU A 264 -8.39 8.70 12.94
C GLU A 264 -9.28 9.69 12.21
N SER A 265 -10.38 9.20 11.63
CA SER A 265 -11.36 10.00 10.89
C SER A 265 -12.73 9.31 10.86
N ASP A 266 -13.81 10.10 10.85
CA ASP A 266 -15.18 9.59 10.64
C ASP A 266 -15.53 9.45 9.14
N THR A 267 -14.57 9.77 8.25
CA THR A 267 -14.69 9.70 6.79
C THR A 267 -13.44 9.07 6.20
N ASP A 268 -13.45 8.80 4.89
CA ASP A 268 -12.28 8.30 4.18
C ASP A 268 -11.18 9.34 3.90
N ASP A 269 -11.32 10.55 4.44
CA ASP A 269 -10.29 11.59 4.43
C ASP A 269 -9.39 11.52 5.68
N TYR A 270 -8.64 10.43 5.79
CA TYR A 270 -7.75 10.16 6.94
C TYR A 270 -6.69 11.24 7.15
N PHE A 271 -6.12 11.80 6.08
CA PHE A 271 -5.00 12.73 6.15
C PHE A 271 -5.35 14.11 6.71
N HIS A 272 -6.62 14.51 6.65
CA HIS A 272 -7.11 15.72 7.32
C HIS A 272 -7.68 15.46 8.72
N GLY A 273 -7.80 14.18 9.09
CA GLY A 273 -8.19 13.74 10.42
C GLY A 273 -7.14 14.03 11.49
N LYS A 274 -7.29 13.26 12.56
CA LYS A 274 -6.43 13.20 13.73
C LYS A 274 -5.33 12.18 13.48
N PHE A 275 -4.14 12.37 14.05
CA PHE A 275 -3.13 11.33 13.92
C PHE A 275 -2.09 11.30 15.05
N SER A 276 -1.56 10.10 15.22
CA SER A 276 -0.48 9.77 16.14
C SER A 276 0.64 9.05 15.38
N TRP A 277 1.83 9.06 15.96
CA TRP A 277 3.05 8.57 15.31
C TRP A 277 3.99 7.92 16.32
N LEU A 278 4.66 6.84 15.92
CA LEU A 278 5.67 6.17 16.71
C LEU A 278 6.85 5.79 15.81
N PRO A 279 8.05 6.36 15.99
CA PRO A 279 9.24 5.88 15.31
C PRO A 279 9.68 4.55 15.91
N ILE A 280 10.06 3.61 15.05
CA ILE A 280 10.45 2.25 15.45
C ILE A 280 11.83 1.89 14.91
N ILE A 281 12.47 0.94 15.60
CA ILE A 281 13.65 0.21 15.11
C ILE A 281 13.27 -1.26 15.08
N ALA A 282 13.17 -1.81 13.88
CA ALA A 282 13.00 -3.22 13.61
C ALA A 282 13.74 -3.54 12.30
N LYS A 283 13.76 -4.81 11.92
CA LYS A 283 14.18 -5.18 10.57
C LYS A 283 13.03 -4.93 9.58
N GLN A 284 13.02 -5.59 8.43
CA GLN A 284 12.15 -5.28 7.30
C GLN A 284 10.68 -5.66 7.58
N CYS A 285 9.96 -4.80 8.31
CA CYS A 285 8.56 -4.98 8.63
C CYS A 285 7.66 -4.57 7.46
N GLU A 286 6.81 -5.50 7.03
CA GLU A 286 6.00 -5.40 5.82
C GLU A 286 4.57 -5.92 6.04
N GLY A 287 4.17 -6.21 7.27
CA GLY A 287 2.76 -6.44 7.59
C GLY A 287 2.36 -5.70 8.85
N ILE A 288 1.18 -5.07 8.84
CA ILE A 288 0.53 -4.54 10.04
C ILE A 288 -0.97 -4.83 10.02
N CYS A 289 -1.54 -5.28 11.14
CA CYS A 289 -2.99 -5.37 11.28
C CYS A 289 -3.46 -5.01 12.70
N PHE A 290 -4.72 -4.64 12.83
CA PHE A 290 -5.38 -4.55 14.14
C PHE A 290 -5.65 -5.96 14.68
N ASP A 291 -5.13 -6.25 15.88
CA ASP A 291 -5.61 -7.40 16.66
C ASP A 291 -6.96 -7.05 17.28
N ASP A 292 -7.02 -5.92 17.97
CA ASP A 292 -8.23 -5.40 18.60
C ASP A 292 -8.28 -3.86 18.51
N GLU A 293 -9.11 -3.22 19.33
CA GLU A 293 -9.28 -1.76 19.32
C GLU A 293 -8.03 -1.00 19.77
N ASP A 294 -7.13 -1.66 20.51
CA ASP A 294 -6.00 -1.04 21.21
C ASP A 294 -4.64 -1.62 20.79
N THR A 295 -4.63 -2.74 20.06
CA THR A 295 -3.42 -3.52 19.77
C THR A 295 -3.18 -3.72 18.28
N LEU A 296 -1.95 -3.47 17.85
CA LEU A 296 -1.45 -3.73 16.49
C LEU A 296 -0.50 -4.94 16.52
N ILE A 297 -0.59 -5.79 15.50
CA ILE A 297 0.38 -6.85 15.23
C ILE A 297 1.15 -6.50 13.97
N ILE A 298 2.47 -6.71 14.02
CA ILE A 298 3.39 -6.44 12.91
C ILE A 298 4.17 -7.73 12.59
N THR A 299 4.42 -7.97 11.31
CA THR A 299 5.28 -9.06 10.81
C THR A 299 6.44 -8.51 9.99
N ASN A 300 7.52 -9.29 9.91
CA ASN A 300 8.67 -8.98 9.05
C ASN A 300 9.15 -10.21 8.26
N GLU A 301 10.01 -9.99 7.28
CA GLU A 301 10.66 -11.05 6.49
C GLU A 301 11.58 -11.97 7.32
N GLN A 302 11.92 -11.60 8.56
CA GLN A 302 12.71 -12.44 9.46
C GLN A 302 11.85 -13.37 10.30
N MET A 303 10.60 -13.56 9.88
CA MET A 303 9.61 -14.42 10.50
C MET A 303 9.18 -13.96 11.90
N GLU A 304 9.49 -12.73 12.29
CA GLU A 304 9.23 -12.20 13.63
C GLU A 304 7.86 -11.54 13.70
N LEU A 305 7.16 -11.73 14.82
CA LEU A 305 5.90 -11.08 15.14
C LEU A 305 6.10 -10.11 16.30
N PHE A 306 5.59 -8.90 16.15
CA PHE A 306 5.65 -7.83 17.15
C PHE A 306 4.24 -7.41 17.55
N GLU A 307 4.10 -6.94 18.79
CA GLU A 307 2.86 -6.37 19.31
C GLU A 307 3.15 -4.93 19.74
N VAL A 308 2.28 -4.00 19.33
CA VAL A 308 2.40 -2.57 19.66
C VAL A 308 1.07 -2.07 20.20
N SER A 309 1.09 -1.45 21.38
CA SER A 309 -0.08 -0.78 21.94
C SER A 309 -0.30 0.55 21.22
N ILE A 310 -1.55 0.83 20.85
CA ILE A 310 -1.95 2.13 20.29
C ILE A 310 -1.67 3.28 21.27
N GLU A 311 -1.73 3.01 22.58
CA GLU A 311 -1.43 4.01 23.62
C GLU A 311 0.03 4.47 23.62
N ASP A 312 0.95 3.69 23.05
CA ASP A 312 2.37 4.05 22.94
C ASP A 312 2.62 5.08 21.82
N LEU A 313 1.66 5.29 20.90
CA LEU A 313 1.81 6.25 19.82
C LEU A 313 1.70 7.69 20.32
N ILE A 314 2.59 8.53 19.84
CA ILE A 314 2.67 9.93 20.23
C ILE A 314 1.64 10.72 19.44
N ARG A 315 0.71 11.36 20.15
CA ARG A 315 -0.29 12.23 19.54
C ARG A 315 0.35 13.46 18.89
N ILE A 316 0.11 13.69 17.60
CA ILE A 316 0.64 14.84 16.86
C ILE A 316 -0.43 15.90 16.58
N LYS A 317 -1.63 15.47 16.15
CA LYS A 317 -2.75 16.38 15.81
C LYS A 317 -4.07 15.89 16.37
#